data_AF-A0AAD2JLS0-F1
#
_entry.id   AF-A0AAD2JLS0-F1
#
_cell.length_a   1.000
_cell.length_b   1.000
_cell.length_c   1.000
_cell.angle_alpha   90.00
_cell.angle_beta   90.00
_cell.angle_gamma   90.00
#
_symmetry.space_group_name_H-M   'P 1'
#
loop_
_entity.id
_entity.type
_entity.pdbx_description
1 polymer ?
#
loop_
_entity_poly.entity_id
_entity_poly.type
_entity_poly.pdbx_seq_one_letter_code
_entity_poly.pdbx_strand_id
1 'polypeptide(L)'
;MSTTTNSGVEFVTPLPKTELNEATAAMFHELIAAASQIPGHANNNTEEEVQRACEEFNVRLIQALTENPVLARVVGSSDSLLFIMAYVLWVAALKISPPLHIIAGHDCHYQLMCWIAETHPWVLDHTTTAVANRRPPVFDFLGQYTAANSNCSASTVRRFFQAYPKGLAQKNSPRYHGYTALASILGGATECNADLFRWMAEQHPRGMTYKTMGYSVLGLVCAGLQEFSHYGNDSVEIIQYLIQTCPKLVSQKSLHQGNLPIHALVKKCNRLEVQNAVILLLKAFPESYNMPSELNGKAPSEYPFIEQIMPLIAKEMELTGSISLLKDLSMNFYKAISDVSSSNNNNNNNNPLLHKVANVLDSWCKDCVTIIEVDQLQGLPAQILAVQYRYDFVGSDVESSSDEEEQAIF
;
A
#
# COMPACT_ATOMS: atom_id res chain seq x y z
N MET A 1 3.77 -49.30 6.99
CA MET A 1 2.32 -49.18 6.77
C MET A 1 1.78 -48.20 7.78
N SER A 2 1.06 -47.19 7.28
CA SER A 2 0.17 -46.22 7.95
C SER A 2 0.48 -44.80 7.47
N THR A 3 -0.17 -44.45 6.36
CA THR A 3 -0.29 -43.12 5.79
C THR A 3 -1.54 -42.45 6.37
N THR A 4 -1.36 -41.34 7.09
CA THR A 4 -2.42 -40.47 7.56
C THR A 4 -2.80 -39.51 6.44
N THR A 5 -4.00 -39.66 5.89
CA THR A 5 -4.57 -38.75 4.89
C THR A 5 -5.19 -37.54 5.56
N ASN A 6 -4.67 -36.35 5.25
CA ASN A 6 -5.29 -35.06 5.53
C ASN A 6 -6.66 -34.98 4.86
N SER A 7 -7.72 -34.82 5.65
CA SER A 7 -9.05 -34.42 5.18
C SER A 7 -9.01 -32.95 4.77
N GLY A 8 -9.30 -32.70 3.50
CA GLY A 8 -9.33 -31.36 2.91
C GLY A 8 -10.37 -30.45 3.54
N VAL A 9 -10.02 -29.17 3.63
CA VAL A 9 -10.96 -28.06 3.80
C VAL A 9 -11.80 -27.98 2.52
N GLU A 10 -13.06 -28.40 2.58
CA GLU A 10 -14.02 -28.14 1.51
C GLU A 10 -14.27 -26.63 1.44
N PHE A 11 -13.80 -26.02 0.35
CA PHE A 11 -14.15 -24.66 0.01
C PHE A 11 -15.65 -24.59 -0.28
N VAL A 12 -16.36 -23.79 0.53
CA VAL A 12 -17.77 -23.44 0.33
C VAL A 12 -17.95 -22.93 -1.10
N THR A 13 -18.80 -23.61 -1.86
CA THR A 13 -19.16 -23.20 -3.22
C THR A 13 -19.99 -21.92 -3.14
N PRO A 14 -19.66 -20.86 -3.91
CA PRO A 14 -20.45 -19.64 -3.92
C PRO A 14 -21.86 -19.93 -4.46
N LEU A 15 -22.88 -19.41 -3.77
CA LEU A 15 -24.28 -19.52 -4.17
C LEU A 15 -24.50 -18.94 -5.58
N PRO A 16 -25.25 -19.63 -6.47
CA PRO A 16 -25.59 -19.10 -7.79
C PRO A 16 -26.37 -17.78 -7.67
N LYS A 17 -26.05 -16.80 -8.53
CA LYS A 17 -26.72 -15.48 -8.62
C LYS A 17 -28.25 -15.54 -8.82
N THR A 18 -28.81 -16.71 -9.05
CA THR A 18 -30.21 -16.96 -9.41
C THR A 18 -31.12 -17.28 -8.22
N GLU A 19 -30.62 -17.41 -6.99
CA GLU A 19 -31.42 -17.91 -5.86
C GLU A 19 -32.01 -16.85 -4.93
N LEU A 20 -31.56 -15.59 -4.98
CA LEU A 20 -32.30 -14.48 -4.33
C LEU A 20 -33.42 -14.02 -5.25
N ASN A 21 -34.57 -14.71 -5.18
CA ASN A 21 -35.80 -14.22 -5.80
C ASN A 21 -36.25 -12.90 -5.13
N GLU A 22 -37.06 -12.10 -5.83
CA GLU A 22 -37.55 -10.80 -5.34
C GLU A 22 -38.22 -10.90 -3.96
N ALA A 23 -38.85 -12.04 -3.65
CA ALA A 23 -39.47 -12.30 -2.35
C ALA A 23 -38.45 -12.39 -1.20
N THR A 24 -37.31 -13.07 -1.41
CA THR A 24 -36.24 -13.16 -0.41
C THR A 24 -35.56 -11.80 -0.22
N ALA A 25 -35.38 -11.03 -1.29
CA ALA A 25 -34.87 -9.67 -1.21
C ALA A 25 -35.82 -8.74 -0.44
N ALA A 26 -37.13 -8.81 -0.71
CA ALA A 26 -38.13 -8.04 0.02
C ALA A 26 -38.16 -8.37 1.51
N MET A 27 -38.10 -9.65 1.88
CA MET A 27 -38.04 -10.11 3.27
C MET A 27 -36.78 -9.62 3.99
N PHE A 28 -35.63 -9.60 3.30
CA PHE A 28 -34.40 -9.02 3.85
C PHE A 28 -34.52 -7.50 4.07
N HIS A 29 -35.13 -6.78 3.14
CA HIS A 29 -35.42 -5.35 3.31
C HIS A 29 -36.40 -5.07 4.46
N GLU A 30 -37.40 -5.92 4.66
CA GLU A 30 -38.34 -5.82 5.78
C GLU A 30 -37.63 -6.03 7.13
N LEU A 31 -36.73 -7.02 7.22
CA LEU A 31 -35.90 -7.22 8.41
C LEU A 31 -35.00 -6.02 8.69
N ILE A 32 -34.38 -5.42 7.66
CA ILE A 32 -33.61 -4.17 7.82
C ILE A 32 -34.51 -3.02 8.29
N ALA A 33 -35.73 -2.90 7.76
CA ALA A 33 -36.67 -1.88 8.17
C ALA A 33 -37.11 -2.06 9.64
N ALA A 34 -37.43 -3.29 10.06
CA ALA A 34 -37.78 -3.61 11.44
C ALA A 34 -36.61 -3.33 12.40
N ALA A 35 -35.39 -3.68 12.00
CA ALA A 35 -34.17 -3.35 12.75
C ALA A 35 -33.98 -1.85 12.98
N SER A 36 -34.27 -1.05 11.94
CA SER A 36 -34.12 0.41 12.02
C SER A 36 -35.14 1.09 12.94
N GLN A 37 -36.22 0.38 13.30
CA GLN A 37 -37.23 0.85 14.25
C GLN A 37 -36.86 0.56 15.71
N ILE A 38 -35.81 -0.22 15.97
CA ILE A 38 -35.36 -0.50 17.34
C ILE A 38 -34.93 0.84 18.00
N PRO A 39 -35.57 1.24 19.10
CA PRO A 39 -35.25 2.50 19.76
C PRO A 39 -33.82 2.45 20.29
N GLY A 40 -33.00 3.47 20.02
CA GLY A 40 -31.65 3.54 20.59
C GLY A 40 -31.53 4.41 21.84
N HIS A 41 -30.44 4.25 22.58
CA HIS A 41 -30.19 4.95 23.86
C HIS A 41 -30.26 6.48 23.78
N ALA A 42 -30.06 7.08 22.59
CA ALA A 42 -30.09 8.53 22.41
C ALA A 42 -31.49 9.18 22.58
N ASN A 43 -32.57 8.40 22.74
CA ASN A 43 -33.95 8.92 22.76
C ASN A 43 -34.61 8.84 24.16
N ASN A 44 -33.83 8.81 25.25
CA ASN A 44 -34.32 8.60 26.63
C ASN A 44 -35.04 7.26 26.86
N ASN A 45 -34.90 6.28 25.95
CA ASN A 45 -35.46 4.95 26.16
C ASN A 45 -34.69 4.24 27.26
N THR A 46 -35.39 3.48 28.09
CA THR A 46 -34.75 2.66 29.12
C THR A 46 -34.00 1.49 28.47
N GLU A 47 -32.99 0.97 29.16
CA GLU A 47 -32.28 -0.25 28.75
C GLU A 47 -33.26 -1.42 28.50
N GLU A 48 -34.32 -1.52 29.31
CA GLU A 48 -35.38 -2.52 29.16
C GLU A 48 -36.19 -2.38 27.86
N GLU A 49 -36.43 -1.15 27.38
CA GLU A 49 -37.15 -0.90 26.13
C GLU A 49 -36.30 -1.29 24.92
N VAL A 50 -35.00 -0.99 24.96
CA VAL A 50 -34.05 -1.41 23.93
C VAL A 50 -33.94 -2.94 23.90
N GLN A 51 -33.82 -3.56 25.08
CA GLN A 51 -33.75 -5.01 25.23
C GLN A 51 -35.01 -5.70 24.68
N ARG A 52 -36.20 -5.20 25.02
CA ARG A 52 -37.47 -5.76 24.52
C ARG A 52 -37.59 -5.67 23.00
N ALA A 53 -37.19 -4.55 22.41
CA ALA A 53 -37.23 -4.38 20.96
C ALA A 53 -36.21 -5.30 20.24
N CYS A 54 -35.04 -5.54 20.83
CA CYS A 54 -34.09 -6.54 20.34
C CYS A 54 -34.65 -7.97 20.42
N GLU A 55 -35.34 -8.32 21.50
CA GLU A 55 -35.99 -9.63 21.66
C GLU A 55 -37.10 -9.83 20.63
N GLU A 56 -37.96 -8.83 20.42
CA GLU A 56 -39.01 -8.89 19.40
C GLU A 56 -38.43 -9.04 17.99
N PHE A 57 -37.35 -8.30 17.70
CA PHE A 57 -36.64 -8.43 16.45
C PHE A 57 -36.06 -9.84 16.26
N ASN A 58 -35.42 -10.42 17.29
CA ASN A 58 -34.88 -11.77 17.23
C ASN A 58 -35.96 -12.82 16.95
N VAL A 59 -37.14 -12.68 17.56
CA VAL A 59 -38.29 -13.57 17.25
C VAL A 59 -38.69 -13.46 15.78
N ARG A 60 -38.79 -12.25 15.23
CA ARG A 60 -39.11 -12.04 13.80
C ARG A 60 -38.04 -12.60 12.88
N LEU A 61 -36.76 -12.45 13.22
CA LEU A 61 -35.64 -13.00 12.47
C LEU A 61 -35.71 -14.53 12.44
N ILE A 62 -35.87 -15.17 13.61
CA ILE A 62 -36.00 -16.63 13.71
C ILE A 62 -37.22 -17.12 12.91
N GLN A 63 -38.35 -16.41 12.99
CA GLN A 63 -39.54 -16.74 12.22
C GLN A 63 -39.28 -16.65 10.70
N ALA A 64 -38.70 -15.56 10.22
CA ALA A 64 -38.38 -15.36 8.81
C ALA A 64 -37.41 -16.44 8.28
N LEU A 65 -36.43 -16.84 9.09
CA LEU A 65 -35.51 -17.93 8.75
C LEU A 65 -36.22 -19.29 8.71
N THR A 66 -37.14 -19.53 9.63
CA THR A 66 -37.93 -20.77 9.65
C THR A 66 -38.85 -20.87 8.44
N GLU A 67 -39.45 -19.75 8.04
CA GLU A 67 -40.41 -19.68 6.92
C GLU A 67 -39.73 -19.69 5.54
N ASN A 68 -38.47 -19.25 5.45
CA ASN A 68 -37.73 -19.18 4.20
C ASN A 68 -36.47 -20.07 4.24
N PRO A 69 -36.54 -21.33 3.78
CA PRO A 69 -35.41 -22.26 3.81
C PRO A 69 -34.24 -21.85 2.92
N VAL A 70 -34.45 -20.95 1.94
CA VAL A 70 -33.35 -20.35 1.16
C VAL A 70 -32.63 -19.31 2.04
N LEU A 71 -33.36 -18.44 2.72
CA LEU A 71 -32.80 -17.50 3.69
C LEU A 71 -32.10 -18.23 4.85
N ALA A 72 -32.71 -19.27 5.41
CA ALA A 72 -32.07 -20.13 6.41
C ALA A 72 -30.90 -20.93 5.87
N ARG A 73 -30.83 -21.27 4.58
CA ARG A 73 -29.64 -21.89 4.00
C ARG A 73 -28.51 -20.88 3.79
N VAL A 74 -28.84 -19.65 3.36
CA VAL A 74 -27.89 -18.52 3.26
C VAL A 74 -27.34 -18.15 4.64
N VAL A 75 -28.19 -18.14 5.66
CA VAL A 75 -27.84 -17.74 7.03
C VAL A 75 -27.28 -18.91 7.85
N GLY A 76 -27.74 -20.14 7.59
CA GLY A 76 -27.34 -21.36 8.30
C GLY A 76 -26.15 -22.10 7.68
N SER A 77 -25.71 -21.76 6.46
CA SER A 77 -24.42 -22.24 5.93
C SER A 77 -23.21 -21.60 6.62
N SER A 78 -23.44 -20.64 7.52
CA SER A 78 -22.40 -20.08 8.39
C SER A 78 -23.04 -19.65 9.70
N ASP A 79 -22.78 -20.36 10.79
CA ASP A 79 -23.16 -19.94 12.16
C ASP A 79 -22.75 -18.46 12.46
N SER A 80 -21.78 -17.95 11.71
CA SER A 80 -21.33 -16.56 11.70
C SER A 80 -22.39 -15.56 11.21
N LEU A 81 -23.24 -15.86 10.22
CA LEU A 81 -24.17 -14.87 9.64
C LEU A 81 -25.33 -14.52 10.59
N LEU A 82 -25.85 -15.52 11.33
CA LEU A 82 -26.89 -15.30 12.33
C LEU A 82 -26.35 -14.49 13.52
N PHE A 83 -25.13 -14.82 13.98
CA PHE A 83 -24.44 -14.09 15.03
C PHE A 83 -24.10 -12.67 14.59
N ILE A 84 -23.63 -12.49 13.35
CA ILE A 84 -23.33 -11.18 12.78
C ILE A 84 -24.60 -10.36 12.62
N MET A 85 -25.71 -10.93 12.13
CA MET A 85 -26.99 -10.23 12.06
C MET A 85 -27.44 -9.82 13.47
N ALA A 86 -27.54 -10.75 14.42
CA ALA A 86 -27.93 -10.44 15.79
C ALA A 86 -27.02 -9.37 16.45
N TYR A 87 -25.71 -9.43 16.21
CA TYR A 87 -24.73 -8.47 16.73
C TYR A 87 -24.83 -7.10 16.04
N VAL A 88 -24.95 -7.07 14.71
CA VAL A 88 -25.22 -5.87 13.91
C VAL A 88 -26.49 -5.18 14.37
N LEU A 89 -27.52 -5.96 14.70
CA LEU A 89 -28.83 -5.50 15.11
C LEU A 89 -28.81 -4.99 16.55
N TRP A 90 -28.09 -5.69 17.43
CA TRP A 90 -27.83 -5.26 18.80
C TRP A 90 -27.01 -3.96 18.85
N VAL A 91 -25.94 -3.82 18.06
CA VAL A 91 -25.16 -2.57 18.05
C VAL A 91 -25.85 -1.44 17.29
N ALA A 92 -26.64 -1.74 16.25
CA ALA A 92 -27.53 -0.77 15.62
C ALA A 92 -28.54 -0.21 16.63
N ALA A 93 -29.10 -1.07 17.50
CA ALA A 93 -29.93 -0.66 18.62
C ALA A 93 -29.19 0.27 19.59
N LEU A 94 -27.90 0.03 19.85
CA LEU A 94 -27.10 0.90 20.72
C LEU A 94 -26.68 2.25 20.08
N LYS A 95 -26.90 2.47 18.77
CA LYS A 95 -26.47 3.68 18.01
C LYS A 95 -24.96 3.99 18.07
N ILE A 96 -24.11 3.06 18.53
CA ILE A 96 -22.68 3.32 18.80
C ILE A 96 -21.87 3.43 17.50
N SER A 97 -22.20 2.63 16.48
CA SER A 97 -21.59 2.69 15.14
C SER A 97 -22.50 2.02 14.12
N PRO A 98 -22.51 2.45 12.84
CA PRO A 98 -23.28 1.73 11.82
C PRO A 98 -22.76 0.28 11.72
N PRO A 99 -23.65 -0.71 11.58
CA PRO A 99 -23.32 -2.13 11.41
C PRO A 99 -22.11 -2.44 10.55
N LEU A 100 -22.00 -1.73 9.42
CA LEU A 100 -20.96 -1.95 8.43
C LEU A 100 -19.55 -1.63 8.96
N HIS A 101 -19.42 -0.63 9.84
CA HIS A 101 -18.14 -0.32 10.51
C HIS A 101 -17.71 -1.42 11.47
N ILE A 102 -18.67 -2.04 12.13
CA ILE A 102 -18.43 -3.10 13.10
C ILE A 102 -18.00 -4.37 12.37
N ILE A 103 -18.72 -4.73 11.30
CA ILE A 103 -18.33 -5.83 10.42
C ILE A 103 -16.91 -5.60 9.88
N ALA A 104 -16.66 -4.40 9.36
CA ALA A 104 -15.38 -4.03 8.78
C ALA A 104 -14.23 -4.06 9.80
N GLY A 105 -14.48 -3.61 11.03
CA GLY A 105 -13.50 -3.49 12.09
C GLY A 105 -13.36 -4.72 12.99
N HIS A 106 -13.98 -5.86 12.67
CA HIS A 106 -13.95 -7.05 13.53
C HIS A 106 -13.07 -8.18 12.96
N ASP A 107 -12.19 -8.73 13.79
CA ASP A 107 -11.14 -9.69 13.43
C ASP A 107 -11.68 -10.98 12.78
N CYS A 108 -12.91 -11.39 13.10
CA CYS A 108 -13.54 -12.58 12.54
C CYS A 108 -14.48 -12.29 11.36
N HIS A 109 -14.84 -11.03 11.11
CA HIS A 109 -15.95 -10.70 10.19
C HIS A 109 -15.50 -9.91 8.95
N TYR A 110 -14.21 -9.61 8.82
CA TYR A 110 -13.67 -8.92 7.64
C TYR A 110 -13.98 -9.68 6.32
N GLN A 111 -14.15 -11.01 6.35
CA GLN A 111 -14.55 -11.78 5.17
C GLN A 111 -15.96 -11.43 4.67
N LEU A 112 -16.84 -11.02 5.58
CA LEU A 112 -18.18 -10.56 5.21
C LEU A 112 -18.10 -9.26 4.41
N MET A 113 -17.08 -8.42 4.61
CA MET A 113 -16.87 -7.25 3.75
C MET A 113 -16.61 -7.65 2.30
N CYS A 114 -15.84 -8.71 2.05
CA CYS A 114 -15.65 -9.23 0.69
C CYS A 114 -16.96 -9.74 0.09
N TRP A 115 -17.74 -10.50 0.87
CA TRP A 115 -19.05 -10.97 0.42
C TRP A 115 -20.00 -9.81 0.09
N ILE A 116 -20.10 -8.80 0.97
CA ILE A 116 -20.90 -7.59 0.74
C ILE A 116 -20.44 -6.86 -0.53
N ALA A 117 -19.12 -6.72 -0.74
CA ALA A 117 -18.57 -6.11 -1.95
C ALA A 117 -18.97 -6.86 -3.23
N GLU A 118 -19.00 -8.20 -3.17
CA GLU A 118 -19.32 -9.07 -4.31
C GLU A 118 -20.81 -9.12 -4.64
N THR A 119 -21.67 -9.16 -3.62
CA THR A 119 -23.11 -9.40 -3.79
C THR A 119 -23.95 -8.13 -3.70
N HIS A 120 -23.53 -7.17 -2.86
CA HIS A 120 -24.30 -5.98 -2.53
C HIS A 120 -23.42 -4.71 -2.45
N PRO A 121 -22.65 -4.36 -3.49
CA PRO A 121 -21.72 -3.22 -3.45
C PRO A 121 -22.43 -1.88 -3.19
N TRP A 122 -23.71 -1.76 -3.53
CA TRP A 122 -24.53 -0.57 -3.22
C TRP A 122 -24.67 -0.29 -1.72
N VAL A 123 -24.49 -1.30 -0.85
CA VAL A 123 -24.47 -1.14 0.60
C VAL A 123 -23.24 -0.33 1.04
N LEU A 124 -22.10 -0.52 0.35
CA LEU A 124 -20.86 0.23 0.57
C LEU A 124 -20.93 1.66 -0.01
N ASP A 125 -21.84 1.89 -0.97
CA ASP A 125 -22.18 3.21 -1.52
C ASP A 125 -23.25 3.95 -0.68
N HIS A 126 -24.00 3.26 0.20
CA HIS A 126 -25.20 3.81 0.83
C HIS A 126 -24.88 4.96 1.82
N THR A 127 -25.66 6.02 1.69
CA THR A 127 -25.48 7.41 2.16
C THR A 127 -25.55 7.63 3.67
N THR A 128 -25.59 6.60 4.52
CA THR A 128 -25.31 6.75 5.97
C THR A 128 -23.81 6.92 6.25
N THR A 129 -22.97 6.67 5.24
CA THR A 129 -21.59 7.19 5.11
C THR A 129 -21.55 8.63 4.58
N ALA A 130 -22.66 9.17 4.05
CA ALA A 130 -22.79 10.53 3.53
C ALA A 130 -23.23 11.56 4.59
N VAL A 131 -23.30 11.20 5.88
CA VAL A 131 -23.05 12.21 6.91
C VAL A 131 -21.62 12.66 6.65
N ALA A 132 -21.43 13.85 6.08
CA ALA A 132 -20.19 14.36 5.49
C ALA A 132 -18.92 14.30 6.37
N ASN A 133 -19.03 13.81 7.60
CA ASN A 133 -17.96 13.66 8.58
C ASN A 133 -17.65 12.19 8.98
N ARG A 134 -18.36 11.19 8.47
CA ARG A 134 -18.12 9.78 8.86
C ARG A 134 -17.03 9.14 8.00
N ARG A 135 -16.14 8.41 8.66
CA ARG A 135 -15.14 7.53 8.04
C ARG A 135 -15.86 6.51 7.15
N PRO A 136 -15.41 6.22 5.93
CA PRO A 136 -15.96 5.10 5.16
C PRO A 136 -15.56 3.72 5.74
N PRO A 137 -16.44 2.69 5.72
CA PRO A 137 -16.17 1.38 6.33
C PRO A 137 -14.94 0.66 5.77
N VAL A 138 -14.56 0.96 4.52
CA VAL A 138 -13.33 0.42 3.92
C VAL A 138 -12.12 0.71 4.80
N PHE A 139 -12.08 1.83 5.52
CA PHE A 139 -10.94 2.18 6.35
C PHE A 139 -10.88 1.38 7.65
N ASP A 140 -11.99 0.88 8.17
CA ASP A 140 -11.96 -0.04 9.32
C ASP A 140 -11.53 -1.44 8.86
N PHE A 141 -11.97 -1.85 7.67
CA PHE A 141 -11.51 -3.06 7.01
C PHE A 141 -10.00 -3.04 6.70
N LEU A 142 -9.46 -1.91 6.24
CA LEU A 142 -8.01 -1.76 6.08
C LEU A 142 -7.29 -1.67 7.42
N GLY A 143 -7.91 -1.05 8.44
CA GLY A 143 -7.38 -1.06 9.80
C GLY A 143 -7.16 -2.48 10.30
N GLN A 144 -8.11 -3.39 10.00
CA GLN A 144 -7.98 -4.81 10.27
C GLN A 144 -6.77 -5.42 9.55
N TYR A 145 -6.62 -5.22 8.24
CA TYR A 145 -5.43 -5.71 7.50
C TYR A 145 -4.10 -5.27 8.13
N THR A 146 -4.03 -4.05 8.66
CA THR A 146 -2.80 -3.49 9.22
C THR A 146 -2.61 -3.72 10.72
N ALA A 147 -3.51 -4.46 11.38
CA ALA A 147 -3.41 -4.73 12.81
C ALA A 147 -2.46 -5.92 13.09
N ALA A 148 -1.65 -5.82 14.14
CA ALA A 148 -0.58 -6.78 14.46
C ALA A 148 -1.05 -8.25 14.56
N ASN A 149 -2.28 -8.48 14.99
CA ASN A 149 -2.83 -9.82 15.21
C ASN A 149 -3.97 -10.18 14.25
N SER A 150 -4.07 -9.50 13.11
CA SER A 150 -5.17 -9.74 12.19
C SER A 150 -4.95 -11.00 11.34
N ASN A 151 -6.05 -11.72 11.09
CA ASN A 151 -6.10 -12.77 10.09
C ASN A 151 -6.40 -12.24 8.67
N CYS A 152 -6.63 -10.93 8.51
CA CYS A 152 -6.96 -10.33 7.22
C CYS A 152 -5.71 -10.31 6.33
N SER A 153 -5.71 -11.14 5.29
CA SER A 153 -4.57 -11.28 4.37
C SER A 153 -4.59 -10.26 3.23
N ALA A 154 -3.43 -10.06 2.59
CA ALA A 154 -3.32 -9.25 1.39
C ALA A 154 -4.23 -9.74 0.24
N SER A 155 -4.42 -11.07 0.11
CA SER A 155 -5.34 -11.65 -0.86
C SER A 155 -6.81 -11.29 -0.57
N THR A 156 -7.18 -11.16 0.70
CA THR A 156 -8.52 -10.74 1.11
C THR A 156 -8.78 -9.28 0.77
N VAL A 157 -7.80 -8.40 1.04
CA VAL A 157 -7.88 -6.98 0.66
C VAL A 157 -7.98 -6.83 -0.87
N ARG A 158 -7.16 -7.58 -1.62
CA ARG A 158 -7.22 -7.59 -3.09
C ARG A 158 -8.59 -8.04 -3.58
N ARG A 159 -9.14 -9.14 -3.06
CA ARG A 159 -10.48 -9.66 -3.39
C ARG A 159 -11.57 -8.61 -3.14
N PHE A 160 -11.53 -7.94 -1.98
CA PHE A 160 -12.46 -6.86 -1.66
C PHE A 160 -12.45 -5.75 -2.71
N PHE A 161 -11.28 -5.22 -3.08
CA PHE A 161 -11.19 -4.12 -4.04
C PHE A 161 -11.42 -4.55 -5.49
N GLN A 162 -11.21 -5.82 -5.84
CA GLN A 162 -11.63 -6.36 -7.14
C GLN A 162 -13.16 -6.34 -7.26
N ALA A 163 -13.87 -6.68 -6.18
CA ALA A 163 -15.33 -6.64 -6.13
C ALA A 163 -15.88 -5.22 -6.00
N TYR A 164 -15.18 -4.33 -5.27
CA TYR A 164 -15.59 -2.95 -5.04
C TYR A 164 -14.47 -1.93 -5.35
N PRO A 165 -14.16 -1.67 -6.64
CA PRO A 165 -13.05 -0.79 -7.04
C PRO A 165 -13.21 0.66 -6.60
N LYS A 166 -14.46 1.15 -6.45
CA LYS A 166 -14.76 2.51 -5.98
C LYS A 166 -14.15 2.79 -4.61
N GLY A 167 -13.99 1.76 -3.77
CA GLY A 167 -13.38 1.87 -2.45
C GLY A 167 -11.95 2.43 -2.49
N LEU A 168 -11.19 2.20 -3.56
CA LEU A 168 -9.82 2.72 -3.69
C LEU A 168 -9.77 4.26 -3.82
N ALA A 169 -10.81 4.85 -4.37
CA ALA A 169 -10.93 6.30 -4.55
C ALA A 169 -11.55 7.00 -3.32
N GLN A 170 -12.08 6.23 -2.36
CA GLN A 170 -12.61 6.79 -1.12
C GLN A 170 -11.49 7.42 -0.30
N LYS A 171 -11.85 8.49 0.41
CA LYS A 171 -10.96 9.20 1.32
C LYS A 171 -11.60 9.22 2.70
N ASN A 172 -10.76 9.14 3.71
CA ASN A 172 -11.22 9.34 5.06
C ASN A 172 -11.65 10.81 5.24
N SER A 173 -12.44 11.09 6.28
CA SER A 173 -12.79 12.46 6.61
C SER A 173 -11.53 13.26 6.96
N PRO A 174 -11.47 14.58 6.69
CA PRO A 174 -10.35 15.44 7.10
C PRO A 174 -10.04 15.36 8.59
N ARG A 175 -11.03 15.06 9.44
CA ARG A 175 -10.83 14.82 10.89
C ARG A 175 -9.94 13.62 11.19
N TYR A 176 -9.92 12.65 10.28
CA TYR A 176 -9.03 11.50 10.27
C TYR A 176 -8.01 11.66 9.16
N HIS A 177 -7.52 12.89 8.96
CA HIS A 177 -6.36 13.22 8.14
C HIS A 177 -6.46 12.91 6.64
N GLY A 178 -7.67 12.58 6.17
CA GLY A 178 -7.95 12.38 4.77
C GLY A 178 -7.24 11.19 4.13
N TYR A 179 -6.86 10.16 4.90
CA TYR A 179 -6.17 8.97 4.37
C TYR A 179 -6.88 8.41 3.13
N THR A 180 -6.10 8.06 2.11
CA THR A 180 -6.54 7.23 0.99
C THR A 180 -6.36 5.76 1.35
N ALA A 181 -7.03 4.86 0.62
CA ALA A 181 -6.84 3.41 0.83
C ALA A 181 -5.35 3.00 0.74
N LEU A 182 -4.60 3.56 -0.21
CA LEU A 182 -3.15 3.34 -0.35
C LEU A 182 -2.34 3.83 0.84
N ALA A 183 -2.68 5.00 1.39
CA ALA A 183 -2.01 5.51 2.58
C ALA A 183 -2.35 4.68 3.83
N SER A 184 -3.59 4.18 3.92
CA SER A 184 -4.04 3.39 5.08
C SER A 184 -3.33 2.05 5.21
N ILE A 185 -3.04 1.35 4.10
CA ILE A 185 -2.31 0.07 4.18
C ILE A 185 -0.84 0.23 4.60
N LEU A 186 -0.28 1.44 4.56
CA LEU A 186 1.10 1.74 4.98
C LEU A 186 1.20 2.18 6.44
N GLY A 187 0.08 2.49 7.11
CA GLY A 187 0.07 3.23 8.37
C GLY A 187 -0.27 2.39 9.60
N GLY A 188 -0.05 1.07 9.61
CA GLY A 188 -0.37 0.25 10.76
C GLY A 188 0.76 -0.62 11.28
N ALA A 189 0.43 -1.50 12.21
CA ALA A 189 1.38 -2.24 13.04
C ALA A 189 2.00 -3.47 12.36
N THR A 190 1.72 -3.68 11.07
CA THR A 190 2.29 -4.74 10.26
C THR A 190 2.88 -4.16 8.99
N GLU A 191 3.97 -4.75 8.50
CA GLU A 191 4.55 -4.36 7.22
C GLU A 191 3.54 -4.59 6.08
N CYS A 192 3.45 -3.60 5.18
CA CYS A 192 2.57 -3.68 4.03
C CYS A 192 3.17 -4.56 2.94
N ASN A 193 2.41 -5.58 2.49
CA ASN A 193 2.81 -6.40 1.36
C ASN A 193 3.04 -5.60 0.07
N ALA A 194 4.24 -5.68 -0.50
CA ALA A 194 4.66 -4.89 -1.67
C ALA A 194 3.81 -5.18 -2.93
N ASP A 195 3.45 -6.44 -3.16
CA ASP A 195 2.62 -6.84 -4.30
C ASP A 195 1.18 -6.33 -4.20
N LEU A 196 0.60 -6.32 -3.00
CA LEU A 196 -0.70 -5.68 -2.78
C LEU A 196 -0.62 -4.19 -3.03
N PHE A 197 0.40 -3.51 -2.48
CA PHE A 197 0.61 -2.09 -2.68
C PHE A 197 0.72 -1.73 -4.17
N ARG A 198 1.58 -2.44 -4.91
CA ARG A 198 1.79 -2.26 -6.36
C ARG A 198 0.48 -2.40 -7.11
N TRP A 199 -0.25 -3.49 -6.86
CA TRP A 199 -1.55 -3.73 -7.48
C TRP A 199 -2.55 -2.60 -7.20
N MET A 200 -2.69 -2.17 -5.94
CA MET A 200 -3.59 -1.06 -5.58
C MET A 200 -3.18 0.26 -6.24
N ALA A 201 -1.88 0.52 -6.35
CA ALA A 201 -1.34 1.71 -6.99
C ALA A 201 -1.59 1.73 -8.50
N GLU A 202 -1.51 0.59 -9.18
CA GLU A 202 -1.88 0.44 -10.58
C GLU A 202 -3.38 0.64 -10.81
N GLN A 203 -4.23 0.14 -9.90
CA GLN A 203 -5.68 0.33 -9.99
C GLN A 203 -6.10 1.78 -9.71
N HIS A 204 -5.36 2.52 -8.87
CA HIS A 204 -5.67 3.91 -8.55
C HIS A 204 -4.41 4.81 -8.47
N PRO A 205 -3.78 5.16 -9.61
CA PRO A 205 -2.49 5.86 -9.62
C PRO A 205 -2.53 7.26 -8.97
N ARG A 206 -3.70 7.92 -9.02
CA ARG A 206 -3.88 9.24 -8.37
C ARG A 206 -3.65 9.19 -6.87
N GLY A 207 -3.91 8.04 -6.23
CA GLY A 207 -3.71 7.86 -4.79
C GLY A 207 -2.25 7.98 -4.35
N MET A 208 -1.28 7.66 -5.22
CA MET A 208 0.16 7.79 -4.91
C MET A 208 0.62 9.23 -4.73
N THR A 209 -0.04 10.18 -5.40
CA THR A 209 0.32 11.61 -5.36
C THR A 209 -0.40 12.38 -4.26
N TYR A 210 -1.29 11.71 -3.53
CA TYR A 210 -2.07 12.34 -2.49
C TYR A 210 -1.22 12.57 -1.24
N LYS A 211 -1.41 13.73 -0.59
CA LYS A 211 -0.77 14.05 0.68
C LYS A 211 -1.72 13.70 1.83
N THR A 212 -1.25 12.87 2.75
CA THR A 212 -1.96 12.47 3.97
C THR A 212 -1.15 12.92 5.16
N MET A 213 -1.76 13.60 6.14
CA MET A 213 -0.98 14.20 7.25
C MET A 213 0.14 15.15 6.78
N GLY A 214 -0.02 15.74 5.59
CA GLY A 214 1.05 16.52 4.97
C GLY A 214 2.20 15.69 4.37
N TYR A 215 2.28 14.37 4.61
CA TYR A 215 3.26 13.47 4.02
C TYR A 215 2.79 12.96 2.65
N SER A 216 3.74 12.76 1.74
CA SER A 216 3.50 11.95 0.53
C SER A 216 3.41 10.47 0.91
N VAL A 217 2.88 9.63 0.02
CA VAL A 217 2.88 8.16 0.22
C VAL A 217 4.30 7.62 0.39
N LEU A 218 5.28 8.18 -0.32
CA LEU A 218 6.70 7.86 -0.12
C LEU A 218 7.18 8.29 1.28
N GLY A 219 6.77 9.46 1.75
CA GLY A 219 7.08 9.92 3.11
C GLY A 219 6.50 9.00 4.19
N LEU A 220 5.28 8.47 4.00
CA LEU A 220 4.66 7.54 4.93
C LEU A 220 5.42 6.22 5.04
N VAL A 221 5.81 5.59 3.92
CA VAL A 221 6.59 4.34 3.97
C VAL A 221 7.99 4.58 4.56
N CYS A 222 8.62 5.72 4.29
CA CYS A 222 9.90 6.07 4.93
C CYS A 222 9.75 6.29 6.44
N ALA A 223 8.68 6.94 6.89
CA ALA A 223 8.39 7.12 8.31
C ALA A 223 8.12 5.77 9.01
N GLY A 224 7.28 4.91 8.41
CA GLY A 224 7.02 3.56 8.93
C GLY A 224 8.29 2.71 9.00
N LEU A 225 9.13 2.74 7.96
CA LEU A 225 10.41 2.03 7.95
C LEU A 225 11.36 2.54 9.04
N GLN A 226 11.35 3.83 9.37
CA GLN A 226 12.12 4.41 10.48
C GLN A 226 11.59 3.94 11.84
N GLU A 227 10.27 4.00 12.04
CA GLU A 227 9.60 3.81 13.33
C GLU A 227 9.50 2.34 13.73
N PHE A 228 9.14 1.47 12.78
CA PHE A 228 8.85 0.07 13.06
C PHE A 228 10.04 -0.82 12.68
N SER A 229 10.62 -1.48 13.68
CA SER A 229 11.75 -2.40 13.50
C SER A 229 11.41 -3.63 12.65
N HIS A 230 10.13 -4.03 12.64
CA HIS A 230 9.65 -5.17 11.87
C HIS A 230 9.34 -4.85 10.40
N TYR A 231 9.42 -3.57 9.98
CA TYR A 231 9.37 -3.21 8.56
C TYR A 231 10.72 -3.54 7.92
N GLY A 232 10.69 -4.22 6.77
CA GLY A 232 11.86 -4.76 6.12
C GLY A 232 11.83 -4.58 4.60
N ASN A 233 11.96 -5.69 3.87
CA ASN A 233 12.19 -5.71 2.42
C ASN A 233 10.99 -5.20 1.61
N ASP A 234 9.75 -5.52 2.02
CA ASP A 234 8.56 -5.08 1.28
C ASP A 234 8.47 -3.55 1.26
N SER A 235 8.83 -2.89 2.36
CA SER A 235 8.90 -1.43 2.45
C SER A 235 9.94 -0.84 1.48
N VAL A 236 11.12 -1.48 1.35
CA VAL A 236 12.16 -1.07 0.39
C VAL A 236 11.67 -1.25 -1.05
N GLU A 237 10.99 -2.37 -1.36
CA GLU A 237 10.39 -2.61 -2.67
C GLU A 237 9.31 -1.57 -3.02
N ILE A 238 8.47 -1.19 -2.04
CA ILE A 238 7.47 -0.13 -2.19
C ILE A 238 8.15 1.21 -2.49
N ILE A 239 9.21 1.55 -1.76
CA ILE A 239 10.01 2.77 -2.00
C ILE A 239 10.57 2.78 -3.42
N GLN A 240 11.20 1.66 -3.85
CA GLN A 240 11.75 1.52 -5.19
C GLN A 240 10.66 1.70 -6.27
N TYR A 241 9.51 1.05 -6.10
CA TYR A 241 8.37 1.16 -7.01
C TYR A 241 7.84 2.60 -7.10
N LEU A 242 7.72 3.30 -5.96
CA LEU A 242 7.26 4.69 -5.91
C LEU A 242 8.25 5.65 -6.60
N ILE A 243 9.55 5.44 -6.43
CA ILE A 243 10.60 6.22 -7.11
C ILE A 243 10.50 6.03 -8.62
N GLN A 244 10.35 4.80 -9.09
CA GLN A 244 10.26 4.48 -10.53
C GLN A 244 8.98 5.06 -11.16
N THR A 245 7.85 4.92 -10.47
CA THR A 245 6.52 5.27 -11.02
C THR A 245 6.17 6.74 -10.83
N CYS A 246 6.65 7.37 -9.76
CA CYS A 246 6.37 8.76 -9.42
C CYS A 246 7.64 9.47 -8.90
N PRO A 247 8.67 9.69 -9.74
CA PRO A 247 9.97 10.22 -9.31
C PRO A 247 9.87 11.51 -8.50
N LYS A 248 8.93 12.40 -8.83
CA LYS A 248 8.71 13.67 -8.11
C LYS A 248 8.52 13.51 -6.59
N LEU A 249 8.05 12.36 -6.10
CA LEU A 249 7.78 12.13 -4.67
C LEU A 249 9.03 12.29 -3.78
N VAL A 250 10.22 11.99 -4.30
CA VAL A 250 11.50 12.10 -3.56
C VAL A 250 11.84 13.53 -3.16
N SER A 251 11.35 14.50 -3.94
CA SER A 251 11.56 15.94 -3.72
C SER A 251 10.40 16.60 -2.96
N GLN A 252 9.34 15.85 -2.65
CA GLN A 252 8.18 16.41 -1.97
C GLN A 252 8.43 16.53 -0.48
N LYS A 253 8.57 17.78 -0.03
CA LYS A 253 8.57 18.10 1.40
C LYS A 253 7.21 17.81 2.04
N SER A 254 7.26 17.27 3.25
CA SER A 254 6.11 17.17 4.15
C SER A 254 5.58 18.57 4.47
N LEU A 255 4.26 18.71 4.55
CA LEU A 255 3.62 20.03 4.75
C LEU A 255 3.96 20.66 6.11
N HIS A 256 4.07 19.84 7.16
CA HIS A 256 4.19 20.33 8.53
C HIS A 256 5.64 20.50 8.98
N GLN A 257 6.55 19.67 8.49
CA GLN A 257 7.95 19.64 8.96
C GLN A 257 8.95 20.06 7.88
N GLY A 258 8.51 20.33 6.66
CA GLY A 258 9.41 20.63 5.54
C GLY A 258 10.38 19.51 5.18
N ASN A 259 10.18 18.31 5.73
CA ASN A 259 11.08 17.18 5.61
C ASN A 259 10.93 16.48 4.27
N LEU A 260 12.05 16.21 3.60
CA LEU A 260 12.13 15.25 2.49
C LEU A 260 12.01 13.81 3.04
N PRO A 261 11.60 12.83 2.21
CA PRO A 261 11.53 11.43 2.64
C PRO A 261 12.84 10.89 3.24
N ILE A 262 13.99 11.30 2.70
CA ILE A 262 15.31 10.88 3.23
C ILE A 262 15.52 11.32 4.68
N HIS A 263 14.96 12.45 5.10
CA HIS A 263 15.11 12.97 6.47
C HIS A 263 14.44 12.08 7.54
N ALA A 264 13.45 11.27 7.16
CA ALA A 264 12.88 10.27 8.07
C ALA A 264 13.90 9.14 8.34
N LEU A 265 14.71 8.79 7.35
CA LEU A 265 15.55 7.60 7.42
C LEU A 265 16.92 7.84 8.07
N VAL A 266 17.47 9.06 7.95
CA VAL A 266 18.88 9.35 8.31
C VAL A 266 19.28 8.96 9.74
N LYS A 267 18.34 8.95 10.70
CA LYS A 267 18.59 8.60 12.10
C LYS A 267 18.69 7.10 12.36
N LYS A 268 18.24 6.24 11.42
CA LYS A 268 18.17 4.78 11.59
C LYS A 268 18.98 4.03 10.52
N CYS A 269 20.02 4.68 9.97
CA CYS A 269 20.94 4.08 9.00
C CYS A 269 21.81 2.94 9.57
N ASN A 270 21.57 2.49 10.80
CA ASN A 270 22.13 1.27 11.37
C ASN A 270 21.32 0.00 10.99
N ARG A 271 20.21 0.14 10.25
CA ARG A 271 19.43 -0.99 9.70
C ARG A 271 19.67 -1.12 8.20
N LEU A 272 19.94 -2.33 7.73
CA LEU A 272 20.22 -2.61 6.32
C LEU A 272 19.11 -2.11 5.38
N GLU A 273 17.84 -2.28 5.75
CA GLU A 273 16.69 -1.88 4.92
C GLU A 273 16.58 -0.35 4.82
N VAL A 274 16.86 0.35 5.93
CA VAL A 274 16.93 1.81 5.95
C VAL A 274 18.08 2.31 5.08
N GLN A 275 19.26 1.66 5.15
CA GLN A 275 20.40 1.98 4.29
C GLN A 275 20.06 1.80 2.81
N ASN A 276 19.41 0.69 2.44
CA ASN A 276 18.95 0.44 1.07
C ASN A 276 17.98 1.52 0.59
N ALA A 277 17.01 1.90 1.42
CA ALA A 277 16.07 2.97 1.11
C ALA A 277 16.77 4.35 0.94
N VAL A 278 17.76 4.67 1.78
CA VAL A 278 18.56 5.90 1.66
C VAL A 278 19.36 5.91 0.35
N ILE A 279 19.99 4.80 -0.02
CA ILE A 279 20.73 4.67 -1.29
C ILE A 279 19.78 4.90 -2.47
N LEU A 280 18.59 4.32 -2.46
CA LEU A 280 17.57 4.53 -3.50
C LEU A 280 17.17 6.01 -3.62
N LEU A 281 16.94 6.68 -2.50
CA LEU A 281 16.57 8.10 -2.48
C LEU A 281 17.71 9.01 -2.97
N LEU A 282 18.96 8.75 -2.57
CA LEU A 282 20.13 9.52 -3.02
C LEU A 282 20.38 9.34 -4.52
N LYS A 283 20.20 8.13 -5.06
CA LYS A 283 20.26 7.88 -6.50
C LYS A 283 19.18 8.64 -7.27
N ALA A 284 17.98 8.71 -6.71
CA ALA A 284 16.83 9.35 -7.35
C ALA A 284 16.85 10.88 -7.24
N PHE A 285 17.45 11.43 -6.18
CA PHE A 285 17.50 12.87 -5.90
C PHE A 285 18.77 13.24 -5.14
N PRO A 286 19.93 13.26 -5.83
CA PRO A 286 21.23 13.50 -5.21
C PRO A 286 21.34 14.88 -4.55
N GLU A 287 20.57 15.87 -5.03
CA GLU A 287 20.54 17.21 -4.44
C GLU A 287 20.06 17.19 -2.98
N SER A 288 19.29 16.17 -2.58
CA SER A 288 18.87 16.01 -1.18
C SER A 288 20.03 15.84 -0.20
N TYR A 289 21.21 15.41 -0.65
CA TYR A 289 22.40 15.20 0.18
C TYR A 289 22.75 16.42 1.05
N ASN A 290 22.64 17.64 0.49
CA ASN A 290 22.96 18.89 1.19
C ASN A 290 21.73 19.71 1.58
N MET A 291 20.52 19.17 1.45
CA MET A 291 19.30 19.90 1.83
C MET A 291 19.02 19.71 3.32
N PRO A 292 19.05 20.77 4.14
CA PRO A 292 18.72 20.64 5.55
C PRO A 292 17.23 20.36 5.77
N SER A 293 16.93 19.59 6.80
CA SER A 293 15.58 19.50 7.38
C SER A 293 15.16 20.86 7.95
N GLU A 294 13.92 21.29 7.71
CA GLU A 294 13.39 22.52 8.32
C GLU A 294 13.21 22.39 9.84
N LEU A 295 13.01 21.17 10.35
CA LEU A 295 12.81 20.90 11.78
C LEU A 295 14.14 20.82 12.54
N ASN A 296 15.10 20.05 12.02
CA ASN A 296 16.34 19.74 12.74
C ASN A 296 17.53 20.58 12.26
N GLY A 297 17.40 21.30 11.14
CA GLY A 297 18.47 22.08 10.51
C GLY A 297 19.60 21.24 9.88
N LYS A 298 19.66 19.93 10.16
CA LYS A 298 20.71 19.04 9.67
C LYS A 298 20.43 18.52 8.27
N ALA A 299 21.45 18.52 7.42
CA ALA A 299 21.43 17.89 6.12
C ALA A 299 21.78 16.40 6.21
N PRO A 300 21.34 15.55 5.25
CA PRO A 300 21.77 14.15 5.18
C PRO A 300 23.29 13.97 5.16
N SER A 301 24.05 14.90 4.57
CA SER A 301 25.51 14.88 4.51
C SER A 301 26.20 14.89 5.86
N GLU A 302 25.53 15.31 6.93
CA GLU A 302 26.07 15.31 8.30
C GLU A 302 26.01 13.93 8.98
N TYR A 303 25.39 12.93 8.33
CA TYR A 303 25.29 11.58 8.87
C TYR A 303 26.41 10.68 8.33
N PRO A 304 27.22 10.02 9.19
CA PRO A 304 28.44 9.32 8.75
C PRO A 304 28.23 8.24 7.68
N PHE A 305 27.13 7.49 7.75
CA PHE A 305 26.78 6.51 6.72
C PHE A 305 26.59 7.19 5.35
N ILE A 306 25.86 8.30 5.33
CA ILE A 306 25.52 9.05 4.11
C ILE A 306 26.76 9.73 3.53
N GLU A 307 27.61 10.29 4.39
CA GLU A 307 28.89 10.86 4.00
C GLU A 307 29.78 9.84 3.27
N GLN A 308 29.87 8.60 3.78
CA GLN A 308 30.69 7.55 3.17
C GLN A 308 30.08 6.95 1.90
N ILE A 309 28.75 6.85 1.83
CA ILE A 309 28.08 6.19 0.69
C ILE A 309 27.95 7.12 -0.52
N MET A 310 27.82 8.44 -0.30
CA MET A 310 27.55 9.40 -1.37
C MET A 310 28.61 9.41 -2.49
N PRO A 311 29.94 9.38 -2.21
CA PRO A 311 30.95 9.30 -3.27
C PRO A 311 30.84 8.04 -4.12
N LEU A 312 30.45 6.91 -3.52
CA LEU A 312 30.26 5.64 -4.23
C LEU A 312 29.04 5.71 -5.14
N ILE A 313 27.93 6.28 -4.65
CA ILE A 313 26.72 6.53 -5.44
C ILE A 313 27.00 7.49 -6.60
N ALA A 314 27.70 8.60 -6.35
CA ALA A 314 28.05 9.57 -7.38
C ALA A 314 28.89 8.94 -8.49
N LYS A 315 29.88 8.11 -8.13
CA LYS A 315 30.68 7.34 -9.10
C LYS A 315 29.83 6.35 -9.88
N GLU A 316 28.93 5.61 -9.24
CA GLU A 316 28.01 4.69 -9.92
C GLU A 316 27.13 5.43 -10.95
N MET A 317 26.59 6.58 -10.58
CA MET A 317 25.75 7.42 -11.45
C MET A 317 26.55 7.98 -12.64
N GLU A 318 27.78 8.45 -12.42
CA GLU A 318 28.69 8.93 -13.48
C GLU A 318 29.01 7.84 -14.50
N LEU A 319 29.35 6.63 -14.04
CA LEU A 319 29.66 5.50 -14.91
C LEU A 319 28.43 5.05 -15.68
N THR A 320 27.26 4.99 -15.03
CA THR A 320 25.99 4.65 -15.68
C THR A 320 25.62 5.69 -16.76
N GLY A 321 25.82 6.97 -16.47
CA GLY A 321 25.64 8.05 -17.45
C GLY A 321 26.58 7.93 -18.64
N SER A 322 27.85 7.61 -18.39
CA SER A 322 28.85 7.39 -19.43
C SER A 322 28.51 6.21 -20.34
N ILE A 323 28.04 5.10 -19.76
CA ILE A 323 27.55 3.94 -20.52
C ILE A 323 26.35 4.32 -21.40
N SER A 324 25.39 5.08 -20.86
CA SER A 324 24.23 5.55 -21.63
C SER A 324 24.64 6.42 -22.81
N LEU A 325 25.53 7.40 -22.59
CA LEU A 325 26.03 8.28 -23.63
C LEU A 325 26.74 7.52 -24.76
N LEU A 326 27.55 6.51 -24.41
CA LEU A 326 28.22 5.66 -25.40
C LEU A 326 27.23 4.84 -26.23
N LYS A 327 26.19 4.29 -25.59
CA LYS A 327 25.11 3.55 -26.28
C LYS A 327 24.33 4.46 -27.23
N ASP A 328 23.96 5.66 -26.76
CA ASP A 328 23.25 6.65 -27.56
C ASP A 328 24.11 7.17 -28.73
N LEU A 329 25.41 7.39 -28.51
CA LEU A 329 26.35 7.79 -29.55
C LEU A 329 26.41 6.76 -30.68
N SER A 330 26.56 5.47 -30.34
CA SER A 330 26.55 4.38 -31.33
C SER A 330 25.23 4.35 -32.10
N MET A 331 24.08 4.39 -31.39
CA MET A 331 22.76 4.34 -32.02
C MET A 331 22.48 5.53 -32.95
N ASN A 332 22.82 6.75 -32.51
CA ASN A 332 22.63 7.97 -33.29
C ASN A 332 23.50 7.99 -34.55
N PHE A 333 24.71 7.43 -34.49
CA PHE A 333 25.58 7.35 -35.66
C PHE A 333 25.04 6.40 -36.73
N TYR A 334 24.53 5.22 -36.33
CA TYR A 334 23.84 4.31 -37.25
C TYR A 334 22.58 4.91 -37.85
N LYS A 335 21.80 5.64 -37.05
CA LYS A 335 20.62 6.36 -37.53
C LYS A 335 20.99 7.39 -38.59
N ALA A 336 22.01 8.20 -38.34
CA ALA A 336 22.47 9.21 -39.31
C ALA A 336 22.92 8.57 -40.64
N ILE A 337 23.63 7.44 -40.61
CA ILE A 337 24.02 6.72 -41.82
C ILE A 337 22.81 6.17 -42.57
N SER A 338 21.82 5.65 -41.86
CA SER A 338 20.58 5.12 -42.43
C SER A 338 19.76 6.23 -43.10
N ASP A 339 19.68 7.41 -42.48
CA ASP A 339 18.98 8.58 -43.01
C ASP A 339 19.67 9.11 -44.29
N VAL A 340 21.01 9.16 -44.30
CA VAL A 340 21.79 9.52 -45.50
C VAL A 340 21.58 8.52 -46.64
N SER A 341 21.51 7.22 -46.31
CA SER A 341 21.28 6.17 -47.30
C SER A 341 19.85 6.21 -47.87
N SER A 342 18.86 6.58 -47.05
CA SER A 342 17.45 6.64 -47.44
C SER A 342 17.11 7.88 -48.28
N SER A 343 17.82 8.99 -48.08
CA SER A 343 17.63 10.24 -48.84
C SER A 343 18.11 10.13 -50.30
N ASN A 344 19.03 9.18 -50.59
CA ASN A 344 19.72 9.09 -51.86
C ASN A 344 19.03 8.16 -52.88
N ASN A 345 17.70 8.27 -53.02
CA ASN A 345 16.84 7.37 -53.80
C ASN A 345 17.15 7.25 -55.32
N ASN A 346 18.09 8.01 -55.86
CA ASN A 346 18.37 8.04 -57.30
C ASN A 346 19.79 7.64 -57.71
N ASN A 347 20.69 7.23 -56.80
CA ASN A 347 21.99 6.70 -57.20
C ASN A 347 22.48 5.63 -56.22
N ASN A 348 22.84 4.47 -56.77
CA ASN A 348 23.27 3.22 -56.12
C ASN A 348 24.57 3.30 -55.26
N ASN A 349 24.97 4.49 -54.81
CA ASN A 349 26.18 4.71 -54.03
C ASN A 349 25.90 4.56 -52.53
N ASN A 350 25.69 3.32 -52.08
CA ASN A 350 25.95 2.97 -50.69
C ASN A 350 27.42 3.29 -50.42
N ASN A 351 27.73 4.33 -49.64
CA ASN A 351 29.11 4.70 -49.37
C ASN A 351 29.72 3.69 -48.38
N PRO A 352 30.55 2.74 -48.82
CA PRO A 352 31.06 1.66 -47.97
C PRO A 352 31.96 2.20 -46.86
N LEU A 353 32.50 3.41 -47.02
CA LEU A 353 33.32 4.07 -46.01
C LEU A 353 32.50 4.44 -44.78
N LEU A 354 31.29 4.98 -44.97
CA LEU A 354 30.42 5.39 -43.86
C LEU A 354 30.04 4.19 -42.99
N HIS A 355 29.67 3.06 -43.62
CA HIS A 355 29.40 1.82 -42.90
C HIS A 355 30.63 1.30 -42.14
N LYS A 356 31.83 1.35 -42.73
CA LYS A 356 33.06 0.96 -42.04
C LYS A 356 33.33 1.84 -40.82
N VAL A 357 33.16 3.16 -40.94
CA VAL A 357 33.32 4.09 -39.80
C VAL A 357 32.29 3.80 -38.70
N ALA A 358 31.04 3.52 -39.07
CA ALA A 358 30.00 3.12 -38.11
C ALA A 358 30.41 1.87 -37.33
N ASN A 359 30.87 0.84 -38.04
CA ASN A 359 31.26 -0.42 -37.43
C ASN A 359 32.47 -0.24 -36.49
N VAL A 360 33.44 0.59 -36.88
CA VAL A 360 34.60 0.90 -36.02
C VAL A 360 34.17 1.67 -34.77
N LEU A 361 33.32 2.69 -34.92
CA LEU A 361 32.81 3.47 -33.79
C LEU A 361 31.99 2.58 -32.84
N ASP A 362 31.09 1.75 -33.36
CA ASP A 362 30.28 0.84 -32.57
C ASP A 362 31.13 -0.19 -31.82
N SER A 363 32.14 -0.77 -32.49
CA SER A 363 33.10 -1.66 -31.84
C SER A 363 33.83 -0.95 -30.70
N TRP A 364 34.32 0.26 -30.94
CA TRP A 364 35.00 1.07 -29.93
C TRP A 364 34.07 1.41 -28.75
N CYS A 365 32.83 1.83 -29.01
CA CYS A 365 31.83 2.08 -27.96
C CYS A 365 31.54 0.83 -27.13
N LYS A 366 31.43 -0.34 -27.76
CA LYS A 366 31.24 -1.63 -27.07
C LYS A 366 32.43 -1.99 -26.19
N ASP A 367 33.64 -1.81 -26.69
CA ASP A 367 34.87 -2.05 -25.91
C ASP A 367 34.93 -1.12 -24.70
N CYS A 368 34.64 0.17 -24.88
CA CYS A 368 34.57 1.14 -23.78
C CYS A 368 33.50 0.79 -22.75
N VAL A 369 32.29 0.42 -23.18
CA VAL A 369 31.22 -0.04 -22.28
C VAL A 369 31.68 -1.27 -21.50
N THR A 370 32.30 -2.25 -22.16
CA THR A 370 32.81 -3.46 -21.52
C THR A 370 33.85 -3.13 -20.44
N ILE A 371 34.80 -2.24 -20.74
CA ILE A 371 35.82 -1.79 -19.77
C ILE A 371 35.17 -1.11 -18.57
N ILE A 372 34.22 -0.18 -18.80
CA ILE A 372 33.55 0.53 -17.70
C ILE A 372 32.74 -0.44 -16.84
N GLU A 373 31.98 -1.35 -17.45
CA GLU A 373 31.15 -2.33 -16.75
C GLU A 373 32.00 -3.30 -15.93
N VAL A 374 33.02 -3.91 -16.53
CA VAL A 374 33.86 -4.94 -15.89
C VAL A 374 34.82 -4.34 -14.86
N ASP A 375 35.56 -3.30 -15.21
CA ASP A 375 36.67 -2.84 -14.37
C ASP A 375 36.20 -1.89 -13.26
N GLN A 376 35.12 -1.14 -13.48
CA GLN A 376 34.73 -0.05 -12.58
C GLN A 376 33.38 -0.28 -11.92
N LEU A 377 32.36 -0.70 -12.68
CA LEU A 377 31.00 -0.82 -12.15
C LEU A 377 30.82 -2.09 -11.30
N GLN A 378 31.40 -3.23 -11.70
CA GLN A 378 31.27 -4.49 -10.95
C GLN A 378 31.82 -4.42 -9.52
N GLY A 379 32.83 -3.58 -9.27
CA GLY A 379 33.43 -3.42 -7.94
C GLY A 379 32.64 -2.50 -6.99
N LEU A 380 31.73 -1.67 -7.50
CA LEU A 380 31.00 -0.68 -6.69
C LEU A 380 29.96 -1.31 -5.75
N PRO A 381 29.12 -2.27 -6.18
CA PRO A 381 28.18 -2.94 -5.28
C PRO A 381 28.87 -3.57 -4.06
N ALA A 382 30.04 -4.18 -4.25
CA ALA A 382 30.81 -4.76 -3.15
C ALA A 382 31.33 -3.69 -2.16
N GLN A 383 31.74 -2.52 -2.67
CA GLN A 383 32.17 -1.40 -1.82
C GLN A 383 30.98 -0.79 -1.06
N ILE A 384 29.83 -0.63 -1.72
CA ILE A 384 28.59 -0.17 -1.09
C ILE A 384 28.18 -1.12 0.03
N LEU A 385 28.15 -2.43 -0.24
CA LEU A 385 27.86 -3.45 0.76
C LEU A 385 28.86 -3.42 1.93
N ALA A 386 30.15 -3.22 1.64
CA ALA A 386 31.17 -3.10 2.68
C ALA A 386 30.93 -1.88 3.60
N VAL A 387 30.43 -0.76 3.07
CA VAL A 387 30.01 0.39 3.90
C VAL A 387 28.77 0.03 4.72
N GLN A 388 27.77 -0.59 4.11
CA GLN A 388 26.53 -1.00 4.78
C GLN A 388 26.79 -1.90 6.00
N TYR A 389 27.62 -2.95 5.83
CA TYR A 389 27.98 -3.88 6.91
C TYR A 389 28.73 -3.23 8.07
N ARG A 390 29.50 -2.16 7.84
CA ARG A 390 30.19 -1.45 8.92
C ARG A 390 29.23 -0.74 9.87
N TYR A 391 28.05 -0.35 9.39
CA TYR A 391 27.06 0.40 10.16
C TYR A 391 25.96 -0.47 10.77
N ASP A 392 25.76 -1.68 10.26
CA ASP A 392 24.78 -2.65 10.79
C ASP A 392 25.16 -3.16 12.20
N PHE A 393 26.45 -3.34 12.46
CA PHE A 393 26.96 -3.93 13.71
C PHE A 393 27.11 -2.97 14.91
N VAL A 394 27.07 -1.65 14.69
CA VAL A 394 27.46 -0.67 15.73
C VAL A 394 26.27 -0.27 16.63
N GLY A 395 25.03 -0.62 16.24
CA GLY A 395 23.82 -0.06 16.84
C GLY A 395 23.04 -0.93 17.82
N SER A 396 23.48 -2.14 18.18
CA SER A 396 22.64 -3.06 18.96
C SER A 396 22.64 -2.85 20.49
N ASP A 397 23.64 -2.15 21.06
CA ASP A 397 23.93 -2.31 22.50
C ASP A 397 23.88 -1.02 23.34
N VAL A 398 23.43 0.13 22.82
CA VAL A 398 23.37 1.39 23.59
C VAL A 398 22.07 2.15 23.38
N GLU A 399 20.93 1.55 23.73
CA GLU A 399 19.76 2.33 24.10
C GLU A 399 19.95 2.82 25.55
N SER A 400 20.71 3.90 25.72
CA SER A 400 20.73 4.65 26.97
C SER A 400 19.38 5.36 27.13
N SER A 401 18.61 4.92 28.11
CA SER A 401 17.23 5.29 28.43
C SER A 401 17.04 6.73 28.94
N SER A 402 17.58 7.76 28.27
CA SER A 402 17.48 9.16 28.76
C SER A 402 16.42 10.04 28.08
N ASP A 403 15.77 9.59 27.01
CA ASP A 403 14.95 10.48 26.16
C ASP A 403 13.44 10.14 26.22
N GLU A 404 12.91 9.84 27.41
CA GLU A 404 11.46 9.63 27.63
C GLU A 404 10.62 10.92 27.60
N GLU A 405 11.20 12.11 27.37
CA GLU A 405 10.46 13.37 27.49
C GLU A 405 9.92 13.99 26.18
N GLU A 406 10.08 13.34 25.02
CA GLU A 406 9.67 13.92 23.72
C GLU A 406 8.71 13.06 22.88
N GLN A 407 8.01 12.08 23.47
CA GLN A 407 7.04 11.20 22.77
C GLN A 407 5.56 11.60 22.94
N ALA A 408 5.25 12.86 23.22
CA ALA A 408 3.88 13.36 23.25
C ALA A 408 3.67 14.42 22.17
N ILE A 409 3.61 14.03 20.88
CA ILE A 409 2.83 14.62 19.77
C ILE A 409 3.11 13.74 18.54
N PHE A 410 2.28 12.73 18.29
CA PHE A 410 1.99 12.20 16.94
C PHE A 410 0.58 11.62 16.93
#